data_AF-A0A7X6TFZ4-F1
#
_entry.id   AF-A0A7X6TFZ4-F1
#
_cell.length_a   1.000
_cell.length_b   1.000
_cell.length_c   1.000
_cell.angle_alpha   90.00
_cell.angle_beta   90.00
_cell.angle_gamma   90.00
#
_symmetry.space_group_name_H-M   'P 1'
#
loop_
_entity.id
_entity.type
_entity.pdbx_description
1 polymer ?
#
loop_
_entity_poly.entity_id
_entity_poly.type
_entity_poly.pdbx_seq_one_letter_code
_entity_poly.pdbx_strand_id
1 'polypeptide(L)'
;FPGAAINPPWWEAVGGTKHIHYVFGWWEWAIVILFMTPNVWRMKPWTLITLPQPWKGWLSTALSFVAAYAIALLCRQLIPMWVPADTFHHLETAKGAAEVQRFLWIHSAEIAGFTLIPFLIWHHYFDDMAPGDVDGWGGFFFRTAGVLLFAAVLYWIFYYGNFGHWGLGNHHMGELAERFSHGESLVWNFWWIIPLLWNEWFFHKWPFYVHQD
;
A
#
# COMPACT_ATOMS: atom_id res chain seq x y z
N PHE A 1 -14.68 32.16 -22.21
CA PHE A 1 -13.66 31.40 -21.47
C PHE A 1 -12.72 30.77 -22.48
N PRO A 2 -11.47 31.24 -22.61
CA PRO A 2 -10.45 30.47 -23.32
C PRO A 2 -10.33 29.13 -22.60
N GLY A 3 -10.61 28.04 -23.32
CA GLY A 3 -10.70 26.70 -22.74
C GLY A 3 -9.44 26.37 -21.94
N ALA A 4 -9.61 25.74 -20.78
CA ALA A 4 -8.49 25.21 -20.02
C ALA A 4 -7.61 24.42 -20.99
N ALA A 5 -6.35 24.86 -21.17
CA ALA A 5 -5.37 24.07 -21.88
C ALA A 5 -5.31 22.72 -21.16
N ILE A 6 -5.78 21.66 -21.83
CA ILE A 6 -5.67 20.29 -21.33
C ILE A 6 -4.17 19.98 -21.40
N ASN A 7 -3.45 20.35 -20.35
CA ASN A 7 -2.04 20.03 -20.26
C ASN A 7 -1.96 18.50 -20.16
N PRO A 8 -1.34 17.80 -21.13
CA PRO A 8 -1.20 16.37 -21.04
C PRO A 8 -0.50 16.02 -19.72
N PRO A 9 -0.94 14.94 -19.04
CA PRO A 9 -0.37 14.58 -17.75
C PRO A 9 1.13 14.36 -17.90
N TRP A 10 1.92 15.00 -17.04
CA TRP A 10 3.40 14.95 -17.11
C TRP A 10 3.97 13.53 -17.03
N TRP A 11 3.19 12.60 -16.49
CA TRP A 11 3.58 11.20 -16.35
C TRP A 11 3.27 10.33 -17.57
N GLU A 12 2.58 10.82 -18.60
CA GLU A 12 2.18 9.99 -19.75
C GLU A 12 3.38 9.27 -20.38
N ALA A 13 4.47 10.00 -20.60
CA ALA A 13 5.70 9.47 -21.21
C ALA A 13 6.43 8.43 -20.34
N VAL A 14 6.19 8.43 -19.02
CA VAL A 14 6.87 7.54 -18.06
C VAL A 14 5.99 6.36 -17.70
N GLY A 15 4.71 6.62 -17.44
CA GLY A 15 3.74 5.64 -16.99
C GLY A 15 3.04 4.85 -18.08
N GLY A 16 3.18 5.27 -19.35
CA GLY A 16 2.51 4.65 -20.49
C GLY A 16 0.98 4.80 -20.44
N THR A 17 0.47 5.70 -19.61
CA THR A 17 -0.96 5.94 -19.42
C THR A 17 -1.22 7.40 -19.02
N LYS A 18 -2.32 7.95 -19.51
CA LYS A 18 -2.85 9.25 -19.06
C LYS A 18 -3.68 9.12 -17.78
N HIS A 19 -3.94 7.89 -17.33
CA HIS A 19 -4.81 7.66 -16.18
C HIS A 19 -4.12 8.05 -14.87
N ILE A 20 -4.85 8.72 -13.97
CA ILE A 20 -4.35 9.17 -12.66
C ILE A 20 -3.93 8.01 -11.74
N HIS A 21 -4.39 6.80 -12.03
CA HIS A 21 -4.05 5.61 -11.24
C HIS A 21 -2.55 5.28 -11.28
N TYR A 22 -1.83 5.73 -12.32
CA TYR A 22 -0.36 5.73 -12.31
C TYR A 22 0.18 6.44 -11.07
N VAL A 23 -0.32 7.65 -10.81
CA VAL A 23 0.10 8.48 -9.68
C VAL A 23 -0.27 7.80 -8.38
N PHE A 24 -1.47 7.22 -8.26
CA PHE A 24 -1.88 6.49 -7.07
C PHE A 24 -0.97 5.30 -6.80
N GLY A 25 -0.70 4.46 -7.81
CA GLY A 25 0.18 3.31 -7.67
C GLY A 25 1.59 3.69 -7.20
N TRP A 26 2.15 4.80 -7.68
CA TRP A 26 3.46 5.26 -7.20
C TRP A 26 3.38 5.92 -5.82
N TRP A 27 2.44 6.84 -5.62
CA TRP A 27 2.38 7.68 -4.42
C TRP A 27 1.96 6.90 -3.19
N GLU A 28 1.08 5.90 -3.32
CA GLU A 28 0.74 5.03 -2.18
C GLU A 28 1.96 4.26 -1.68
N TRP A 29 2.83 3.77 -2.57
CA TRP A 29 4.10 3.17 -2.15
C TRP A 29 5.07 4.19 -1.54
N ALA A 30 5.05 5.45 -2.00
CA ALA A 30 5.83 6.52 -1.38
C ALA A 30 5.34 6.83 0.03
N ILE A 31 4.02 6.82 0.25
CA ILE A 31 3.39 6.92 1.58
C ILE A 31 3.83 5.74 2.46
N VAL A 32 3.73 4.50 1.98
CA VAL A 32 4.18 3.32 2.75
C VAL A 32 5.65 3.47 3.17
N ILE A 33 6.56 3.82 2.25
CA ILE A 33 7.98 4.03 2.58
C ILE A 33 8.14 5.16 3.61
N LEU A 34 7.44 6.27 3.42
CA LEU A 34 7.51 7.43 4.31
C LEU A 34 7.06 7.09 5.73
N PHE A 35 5.98 6.33 5.89
CA PHE A 35 5.47 5.95 7.21
C PHE A 35 6.25 4.79 7.83
N MET A 36 6.67 3.80 7.04
CA MET A 36 7.48 2.70 7.56
C MET A 36 8.85 3.18 8.04
N THR A 37 9.46 4.14 7.33
CA THR A 37 10.82 4.64 7.60
C THR A 37 11.06 5.05 9.07
N PRO A 38 10.37 6.06 9.63
CA PRO A 38 10.63 6.52 10.99
C PRO A 38 10.11 5.56 12.06
N ASN A 39 9.08 4.78 11.73
CA ASN A 39 8.37 3.93 12.67
C ASN A 39 8.98 2.52 12.67
N VAL A 40 8.39 1.61 11.91
CA VAL A 40 8.76 0.19 11.85
C VAL A 40 10.20 -0.04 11.40
N TRP A 41 10.78 0.84 10.58
CA TRP A 41 12.16 0.68 10.11
C TRP A 41 13.21 1.41 10.95
N ARG A 42 12.81 2.22 11.93
CA ARG A 42 13.75 2.97 12.80
C ARG A 42 14.84 3.67 11.98
N MET A 43 14.41 4.42 10.98
CA MET A 43 15.21 5.18 10.01
C MET A 43 16.09 4.36 9.05
N LYS A 44 16.00 3.03 9.04
CA LYS A 44 16.73 2.19 8.08
C LYS A 44 16.00 2.13 6.72
N PRO A 45 16.75 2.01 5.60
CA PRO A 45 18.21 1.92 5.51
C PRO A 45 18.92 3.29 5.53
N TRP A 46 18.21 4.40 5.68
CA TRP A 46 18.75 5.77 5.56
C TRP A 46 19.78 6.14 6.63
N THR A 47 19.88 5.37 7.71
CA THR A 47 20.97 5.45 8.69
C THR A 47 22.35 5.25 8.04
N LEU A 48 22.44 4.57 6.89
CA LEU A 48 23.69 4.39 6.14
C LEU A 48 24.21 5.66 5.47
N ILE A 49 23.36 6.68 5.30
CA ILE A 49 23.75 7.96 4.70
C ILE A 49 24.38 8.84 5.80
N THR A 50 25.65 9.18 5.62
CA THR A 50 26.47 9.98 6.56
C THR A 50 26.49 11.47 6.26
N LEU A 51 25.80 11.92 5.20
CA LEU A 51 25.71 13.33 4.84
C LEU A 51 25.08 14.16 5.97
N PRO A 52 25.49 15.43 6.17
CA PRO A 52 24.83 16.34 7.09
C PRO A 52 23.45 16.76 6.56
N GLN A 53 22.62 17.33 7.44
CA GLN A 53 21.40 18.00 7.01
C GLN A 53 21.75 19.33 6.30
N PRO A 54 20.97 19.76 5.29
CA PRO A 54 19.76 19.12 4.76
C PRO A 54 20.01 18.06 3.67
N TRP A 55 21.27 17.81 3.30
CA TRP A 55 21.61 16.93 2.17
C TRP A 55 21.18 15.48 2.37
N LYS A 56 21.28 14.98 3.61
CA LYS A 56 20.72 13.67 3.95
C LYS A 56 19.22 13.61 3.70
N GLY A 57 18.47 14.64 4.07
CA GLY A 57 17.04 14.74 3.82
C GLY A 57 16.72 14.66 2.33
N TRP A 58 17.34 15.52 1.52
CA TRP A 58 17.13 15.53 0.07
C TRP A 58 17.44 14.18 -0.60
N LEU A 59 18.58 13.59 -0.25
CA LEU A 59 18.98 12.29 -0.80
C LEU A 59 18.02 11.17 -0.37
N SER A 60 17.63 11.13 0.91
CA SER A 60 16.71 10.10 1.43
C SER A 60 15.33 10.21 0.78
N THR A 61 14.82 11.44 0.58
CA THR A 61 13.57 11.68 -0.14
C THR A 61 13.65 11.20 -1.57
N ALA A 62 14.69 11.59 -2.32
CA ALA A 62 14.86 11.16 -3.72
C ALA A 62 14.93 9.62 -3.84
N LEU A 63 15.72 8.97 -2.98
CA LEU A 63 15.83 7.51 -2.95
C LEU A 63 14.51 6.85 -2.55
N SER A 64 13.74 7.44 -1.64
CA SER A 64 12.41 6.92 -1.25
C SER A 64 11.42 6.94 -2.42
N PHE A 65 11.40 8.02 -3.22
CA PHE A 65 10.56 8.09 -4.42
C PHE A 65 10.98 7.07 -5.48
N VAL A 66 12.28 6.88 -5.69
CA VAL A 66 12.81 5.87 -6.62
C VAL A 66 12.47 4.45 -6.13
N ALA A 67 12.66 4.17 -4.85
CA ALA A 67 12.32 2.88 -4.25
C ALA A 67 10.81 2.60 -4.35
N ALA A 68 9.96 3.59 -4.05
CA ALA A 68 8.51 3.48 -4.18
C ALA A 68 8.10 3.15 -5.63
N TYR A 69 8.71 3.82 -6.61
CA TYR A 69 8.45 3.55 -8.02
C TYR A 69 8.88 2.13 -8.40
N ALA A 70 10.06 1.69 -7.96
CA ALA A 70 10.56 0.35 -8.22
C ALA A 70 9.65 -0.73 -7.62
N ILE A 71 9.15 -0.55 -6.40
CA ILE A 71 8.19 -1.47 -5.77
C ILE A 71 6.86 -1.47 -6.54
N ALA A 72 6.34 -0.31 -6.93
CA ALA A 72 5.11 -0.23 -7.71
C ALA A 72 5.24 -0.98 -9.06
N LEU A 73 6.36 -0.83 -9.75
CA LEU A 73 6.65 -1.58 -10.97
C LEU A 73 6.77 -3.08 -10.72
N LEU A 74 7.45 -3.49 -9.64
CA LEU A 74 7.55 -4.89 -9.25
C LEU A 74 6.17 -5.48 -9.00
N CYS A 75 5.32 -4.82 -8.22
CA CYS A 75 3.93 -5.25 -8.00
C CYS A 75 3.18 -5.42 -9.32
N ARG A 76 3.24 -4.44 -10.23
CA ARG A 76 2.61 -4.54 -11.55
C ARG A 76 3.05 -5.76 -12.35
N GLN A 77 4.33 -6.09 -12.30
CA GLN A 77 4.88 -7.26 -13.01
C GLN A 77 4.46 -8.58 -12.36
N LEU A 78 4.31 -8.60 -11.04
CA LEU A 78 3.98 -9.81 -10.29
C LEU A 78 2.47 -10.09 -10.21
N ILE A 79 1.60 -9.07 -10.28
CA ILE A 79 0.13 -9.20 -10.20
C ILE A 79 -0.44 -10.35 -11.08
N PRO A 80 -0.03 -10.52 -12.35
CA PRO A 80 -0.53 -11.61 -13.20
C PRO A 80 -0.21 -13.03 -12.70
N MET A 81 0.69 -13.18 -11.70
CA MET A 81 1.03 -14.49 -11.15
C MET A 81 -0.07 -15.09 -10.28
N TRP A 82 -0.99 -14.27 -9.75
CA TRP A 82 -2.07 -14.75 -8.89
C TRP A 82 -3.45 -14.20 -9.27
N VAL A 83 -3.54 -13.04 -9.92
CA VAL A 83 -4.83 -12.55 -10.42
C VAL A 83 -5.29 -13.43 -11.59
N PRO A 84 -6.55 -13.90 -11.61
CA PRO A 84 -7.06 -14.75 -12.70
C PRO A 84 -6.90 -14.12 -14.07
N ALA A 85 -6.55 -14.93 -15.07
CA ALA A 85 -6.42 -14.48 -16.47
C ALA A 85 -7.72 -13.84 -17.00
N ASP A 86 -8.88 -14.36 -16.58
CA ASP A 86 -10.20 -13.86 -16.95
C ASP A 86 -10.43 -12.41 -16.50
N THR A 87 -9.85 -11.97 -15.37
CA THR A 87 -9.92 -10.56 -14.96
C THR A 87 -9.33 -9.65 -16.03
N PHE A 88 -8.15 -10.00 -16.57
CA PHE A 88 -7.51 -9.21 -17.61
C PHE A 88 -8.28 -9.26 -18.93
N HIS A 89 -8.80 -10.44 -19.29
CA HIS A 89 -9.62 -10.60 -20.48
C HIS A 89 -10.90 -9.75 -20.43
N HIS A 90 -11.59 -9.72 -19.28
CA HIS A 90 -12.78 -8.90 -19.08
C HIS A 90 -12.46 -7.39 -19.17
N LEU A 91 -11.37 -6.94 -18.54
CA LEU A 91 -10.94 -5.55 -18.60
C LEU A 91 -10.58 -5.12 -20.02
N GLU A 92 -9.85 -5.96 -20.76
CA GLU A 92 -9.46 -5.71 -22.13
C GLU A 92 -10.66 -5.70 -23.08
N THR A 93 -11.61 -6.63 -22.90
CA THR A 93 -12.85 -6.66 -23.70
C THR A 93 -13.73 -5.44 -23.41
N ALA A 94 -13.74 -4.94 -22.17
CA ALA A 94 -14.57 -3.81 -21.79
C ALA A 94 -14.05 -2.48 -22.36
N LYS A 95 -12.72 -2.23 -22.29
CA LYS A 95 -12.14 -0.90 -22.57
C LYS A 95 -10.73 -0.95 -23.20
N GLY A 96 -10.26 -2.12 -23.61
CA GLY A 96 -8.96 -2.32 -24.27
C GLY A 96 -7.76 -2.33 -23.32
N ALA A 97 -6.56 -2.46 -23.89
CA ALA A 97 -5.30 -2.59 -23.16
C ALA A 97 -5.03 -1.46 -22.15
N ALA A 98 -5.54 -0.24 -22.41
CA ALA A 98 -5.40 0.88 -21.49
C ALA A 98 -6.08 0.64 -20.14
N GLU A 99 -7.17 -0.14 -20.12
CA GLU A 99 -7.89 -0.49 -18.90
C GLU A 99 -7.14 -1.54 -18.07
N VAL A 100 -6.48 -2.49 -18.74
CA VAL A 100 -5.57 -3.43 -18.07
C VAL A 100 -4.41 -2.67 -17.42
N GLN A 101 -3.82 -1.69 -18.12
CA GLN A 101 -2.78 -0.85 -17.54
C GLN A 101 -3.28 -0.02 -16.35
N ARG A 102 -4.49 0.56 -16.46
CA ARG A 102 -5.15 1.26 -15.36
C ARG A 102 -5.32 0.34 -14.14
N PHE A 103 -5.80 -0.88 -14.36
CA PHE A 103 -6.01 -1.89 -13.32
C PHE A 103 -4.69 -2.24 -12.62
N LEU A 104 -3.64 -2.55 -13.36
CA LEU A 104 -2.34 -2.91 -12.76
C LEU A 104 -1.80 -1.81 -11.83
N TRP A 105 -1.96 -0.54 -12.22
CA TRP A 105 -1.53 0.59 -11.41
C TRP A 105 -2.37 0.78 -10.14
N ILE A 106 -3.70 0.73 -10.24
CA ILE A 106 -4.56 0.87 -9.05
C ILE A 106 -4.44 -0.35 -8.13
N HIS A 107 -4.28 -1.55 -8.70
CA HIS A 107 -4.14 -2.75 -7.91
C HIS A 107 -2.78 -2.81 -7.19
N SER A 108 -1.72 -2.23 -7.78
CA SER A 108 -0.47 -1.94 -7.05
C SER A 108 -0.69 -1.00 -5.86
N ALA A 109 -1.53 0.03 -6.03
CA ALA A 109 -1.89 0.96 -4.96
C ALA A 109 -2.67 0.24 -3.84
N GLU A 110 -3.61 -0.63 -4.20
CA GLU A 110 -4.35 -1.47 -3.26
C GLU A 110 -3.44 -2.38 -2.43
N ILE A 111 -2.42 -2.99 -3.04
CA ILE A 111 -1.40 -3.77 -2.32
C ILE A 111 -0.63 -2.89 -1.33
N ALA A 112 -0.30 -1.65 -1.69
CA ALA A 112 0.29 -0.68 -0.76
C ALA A 112 -0.67 -0.39 0.41
N GLY A 113 -1.97 -0.21 0.15
CA GLY A 113 -3.00 -0.07 1.18
C GLY A 113 -3.06 -1.26 2.14
N PHE A 114 -3.02 -2.50 1.62
CA PHE A 114 -2.94 -3.70 2.45
C PHE A 114 -1.63 -3.82 3.22
N THR A 115 -0.56 -3.17 2.77
CA THR A 115 0.72 -3.10 3.48
C THR A 115 0.69 -2.09 4.63
N LEU A 116 -0.06 -0.99 4.44
CA LEU A 116 -0.18 0.07 5.44
C LEU A 116 -0.90 -0.40 6.71
N ILE A 117 -1.94 -1.24 6.60
CA ILE A 117 -2.71 -1.66 7.77
C ILE A 117 -1.91 -2.51 8.78
N PRO A 118 -1.22 -3.59 8.38
CA PRO A 118 -0.36 -4.33 9.29
C PRO A 118 0.74 -3.47 9.89
N PHE A 119 1.30 -2.54 9.10
CA PHE A 119 2.25 -1.56 9.59
C PHE A 119 1.66 -0.73 10.74
N LEU A 120 0.47 -0.15 10.55
CA LEU A 120 -0.20 0.67 11.56
C LEU A 120 -0.52 -0.14 12.81
N ILE A 121 -1.03 -1.36 12.66
CA ILE A 121 -1.30 -2.25 13.80
C ILE A 121 0.00 -2.55 14.55
N TRP A 122 1.08 -2.89 13.83
CA TRP A 122 2.37 -3.20 14.45
C TRP A 122 2.92 -2.02 15.25
N HIS A 123 2.86 -0.83 14.67
CA HIS A 123 3.35 0.38 15.31
C HIS A 123 2.50 0.77 16.52
N HIS A 124 1.18 0.87 16.32
CA HIS A 124 0.27 1.44 17.30
C HIS A 124 -0.17 0.45 18.38
N TYR A 125 -0.25 -0.84 18.09
CA TYR A 125 -0.69 -1.84 19.07
C TYR A 125 0.43 -2.72 19.61
N PHE A 126 1.53 -2.85 18.88
CA PHE A 126 2.62 -3.75 19.27
C PHE A 126 3.95 -3.00 19.52
N ASP A 127 3.90 -1.67 19.59
CA ASP A 127 5.03 -0.80 19.98
C ASP A 127 6.31 -1.10 19.20
N ASP A 128 6.17 -1.41 17.91
CA ASP A 128 7.25 -1.82 17.01
C ASP A 128 8.12 -2.98 17.53
N MET A 129 7.52 -3.92 18.30
CA MET A 129 8.27 -5.02 18.91
C MET A 129 8.99 -5.89 17.88
N ALA A 130 10.19 -6.35 18.25
CA ALA A 130 10.98 -7.31 17.49
C ALA A 130 11.87 -8.13 18.45
N PRO A 131 12.27 -9.36 18.08
CA PRO A 131 13.20 -10.14 18.90
C PRO A 131 14.61 -9.53 18.86
N GLY A 132 15.27 -9.48 20.02
CA GLY A 132 16.63 -8.97 20.15
C GLY A 132 16.70 -7.44 20.14
N ASP A 133 17.69 -6.88 19.45
CA ASP A 133 17.84 -5.43 19.30
C ASP A 133 16.76 -4.88 18.36
N VAL A 134 15.76 -4.22 18.96
CA VAL A 134 14.61 -3.60 18.29
C VAL A 134 15.05 -2.54 17.29
N ASP A 135 16.14 -1.83 17.57
CA ASP A 135 16.68 -0.80 16.69
C ASP A 135 17.72 -1.35 15.71
N GLY A 136 18.09 -2.63 15.82
CA GLY A 136 19.05 -3.31 14.97
C GLY A 136 18.52 -3.63 13.57
N TRP A 137 19.41 -4.08 12.68
CA TRP A 137 19.04 -4.58 11.35
C TRP A 137 18.16 -5.83 11.42
N GLY A 138 18.35 -6.68 12.43
CA GLY A 138 17.48 -7.82 12.68
C GLY A 138 16.03 -7.40 12.91
N GLY A 139 15.79 -6.40 13.76
CA GLY A 139 14.45 -5.84 13.99
C GLY A 139 13.86 -5.19 12.73
N PHE A 140 14.67 -4.52 11.92
CA PHE A 140 14.25 -4.00 10.61
C PHE A 140 13.72 -5.11 9.69
N PHE A 141 14.48 -6.19 9.48
CA PHE A 141 14.06 -7.28 8.59
C PHE A 141 12.86 -8.05 9.14
N PHE A 142 12.84 -8.32 10.46
CA PHE A 142 11.75 -9.03 11.11
C PHE A 142 10.41 -8.31 10.92
N ARG A 143 10.35 -7.01 11.24
CA ARG A 143 9.10 -6.25 11.11
C ARG A 143 8.71 -6.03 9.65
N THR A 144 9.68 -5.85 8.74
CA THR A 144 9.38 -5.78 7.29
C THR A 144 8.74 -7.07 6.80
N ALA A 145 9.33 -8.23 7.12
CA ALA A 145 8.78 -9.52 6.74
C ALA A 145 7.41 -9.77 7.38
N GLY A 146 7.23 -9.39 8.65
CA GLY A 146 5.95 -9.46 9.35
C GLY A 146 4.86 -8.64 8.67
N VAL A 147 5.15 -7.37 8.36
CA VAL A 147 4.21 -6.48 7.64
C VAL A 147 3.83 -7.07 6.28
N LEU A 148 4.80 -7.57 5.50
CA LEU A 148 4.52 -8.18 4.19
C LEU A 148 3.69 -9.47 4.30
N LEU A 149 3.97 -10.33 5.30
CA LEU A 149 3.20 -11.55 5.54
C LEU A 149 1.75 -11.21 5.88
N PHE A 150 1.53 -10.29 6.82
CA PHE A 150 0.18 -9.89 7.21
C PHE A 150 -0.55 -9.12 6.09
N ALA A 151 0.16 -8.36 5.26
CA ALA A 151 -0.40 -7.72 4.08
C ALA A 151 -0.94 -8.77 3.09
N ALA A 152 -0.17 -9.84 2.85
CA ALA A 152 -0.61 -10.94 2.00
C ALA A 152 -1.85 -11.68 2.57
N VAL A 153 -1.90 -11.86 3.90
CA VAL A 153 -3.07 -12.45 4.58
C VAL A 153 -4.31 -11.55 4.43
N LEU A 154 -4.18 -10.23 4.67
CA LEU A 154 -5.29 -9.30 4.51
C LEU A 154 -5.78 -9.22 3.06
N TYR A 155 -4.85 -9.15 2.11
CA TYR A 155 -5.15 -9.22 0.68
C TYR A 155 -5.92 -10.50 0.35
N TRP A 156 -5.48 -11.64 0.91
CA TRP A 156 -6.15 -12.92 0.69
C TRP A 156 -7.58 -12.92 1.23
N ILE A 157 -7.78 -12.45 2.47
CA ILE A 157 -9.11 -12.34 3.09
C ILE A 157 -10.03 -11.47 2.24
N PHE A 158 -9.51 -10.35 1.73
CA PHE A 158 -10.31 -9.41 0.94
C PHE A 158 -10.75 -10.00 -0.40
N TYR A 159 -9.80 -10.47 -1.21
CA TYR A 159 -10.07 -10.92 -2.57
C TYR A 159 -10.48 -12.39 -2.68
N TYR A 160 -9.77 -13.31 -2.01
CA TYR A 160 -10.06 -14.73 -2.11
C TYR A 160 -11.10 -15.18 -1.08
N GLY A 161 -11.00 -14.67 0.16
CA GLY A 161 -12.02 -14.83 1.19
C GLY A 161 -13.32 -14.08 0.88
N ASN A 162 -13.31 -13.21 -0.13
CA ASN A 162 -14.45 -12.42 -0.61
C ASN A 162 -15.07 -11.48 0.44
N PHE A 163 -14.26 -10.97 1.37
CA PHE A 163 -14.74 -10.05 2.40
C PHE A 163 -15.46 -8.82 1.81
N GLY A 164 -15.03 -8.32 0.65
CA GLY A 164 -15.75 -7.23 -0.01
C GLY A 164 -17.21 -7.56 -0.33
N HIS A 165 -17.53 -8.81 -0.67
CA HIS A 165 -18.91 -9.24 -0.91
C HIS A 165 -19.70 -9.43 0.39
N TRP A 166 -19.25 -10.30 1.31
CA TRP A 166 -20.03 -10.65 2.49
C TRP A 166 -19.87 -9.70 3.67
N GLY A 167 -18.73 -9.02 3.76
CA GLY A 167 -18.41 -8.06 4.82
C GLY A 167 -18.85 -6.63 4.47
N LEU A 168 -18.70 -6.22 3.21
CA LEU A 168 -19.05 -4.86 2.74
C LEU A 168 -20.32 -4.80 1.89
N GLY A 169 -20.89 -5.95 1.51
CA GLY A 169 -22.11 -6.00 0.67
C GLY A 169 -21.87 -5.66 -0.80
N ASN A 170 -20.63 -5.74 -1.31
CA ASN A 170 -20.34 -5.44 -2.70
C ASN A 170 -20.83 -6.57 -3.63
N HIS A 171 -22.03 -6.41 -4.19
CA HIS A 171 -22.64 -7.40 -5.05
C HIS A 171 -21.95 -7.57 -6.43
N HIS A 172 -21.02 -6.69 -6.80
CA HIS A 172 -20.20 -6.84 -8.00
C HIS A 172 -19.00 -7.78 -7.81
N MET A 173 -18.82 -8.36 -6.62
CA MET A 173 -17.75 -9.31 -6.27
C MET A 173 -18.24 -10.77 -6.26
N GLY A 174 -19.19 -11.11 -7.13
CA GLY A 174 -19.82 -12.43 -7.19
C GLY A 174 -18.84 -13.51 -7.66
N GLU A 175 -18.16 -13.26 -8.77
CA GLU A 175 -17.18 -14.19 -9.34
C GLU A 175 -15.73 -13.81 -8.99
N LEU A 176 -14.83 -14.80 -8.92
CA LEU A 176 -13.44 -14.56 -8.54
C LEU A 176 -12.76 -13.49 -9.40
N ALA A 177 -13.01 -13.48 -10.71
CA ALA A 177 -12.41 -12.51 -11.63
C ALA A 177 -12.91 -11.07 -11.37
N GLU A 178 -14.19 -10.93 -11.06
CA GLU A 178 -14.86 -9.65 -10.79
C GLU A 178 -14.46 -9.04 -9.45
N ARG A 179 -14.09 -9.89 -8.47
CA ARG A 179 -13.59 -9.43 -7.17
C ARG A 179 -12.44 -8.46 -7.32
N PHE A 180 -11.51 -8.71 -8.24
CA PHE A 180 -10.34 -7.86 -8.45
C PHE A 180 -10.68 -6.57 -9.16
N SER A 181 -11.57 -6.59 -10.16
CA SER A 181 -11.92 -5.38 -10.92
C SER A 181 -12.86 -4.43 -10.16
N HIS A 182 -13.65 -4.96 -9.23
CA HIS A 182 -14.65 -4.21 -8.46
C HIS A 182 -14.35 -4.12 -6.96
N GLY A 183 -13.20 -4.60 -6.51
CA GLY A 183 -12.87 -4.66 -5.09
C GLY A 183 -12.76 -3.30 -4.41
N GLU A 184 -12.21 -2.30 -5.11
CA GLU A 184 -12.00 -0.93 -4.60
C GLU A 184 -11.42 -0.90 -3.18
N SER A 185 -10.43 -1.77 -2.93
CA SER A 185 -10.04 -2.12 -1.56
C SER A 185 -9.34 -0.98 -0.82
N LEU A 186 -8.85 0.05 -1.53
CA LEU A 186 -8.22 1.22 -0.94
C LEU A 186 -9.14 1.95 0.04
N VAL A 187 -10.41 2.16 -0.33
CA VAL A 187 -11.37 2.86 0.55
C VAL A 187 -11.52 2.09 1.87
N TRP A 188 -11.57 0.77 1.78
CA TRP A 188 -11.65 -0.11 2.94
C TRP A 188 -10.37 -0.07 3.79
N ASN A 189 -9.21 -0.14 3.16
CA ASN A 189 -7.93 -0.03 3.86
C ASN A 189 -7.82 1.32 4.59
N PHE A 190 -8.19 2.44 3.96
CA PHE A 190 -8.17 3.74 4.64
C PHE A 190 -9.19 3.84 5.78
N TRP A 191 -10.35 3.21 5.64
CA TRP A 191 -11.36 3.24 6.69
C TRP A 191 -10.86 2.62 7.99
N TRP A 192 -10.11 1.51 7.95
CA TRP A 192 -9.56 0.84 9.15
C TRP A 192 -8.57 1.68 9.96
N ILE A 193 -7.92 2.65 9.32
CA ILE A 193 -7.03 3.59 10.01
C ILE A 193 -7.81 4.34 11.08
N ILE A 194 -9.06 4.72 10.80
CA ILE A 194 -9.90 5.51 11.68
C ILE A 194 -10.15 4.81 13.03
N PRO A 195 -10.80 3.63 13.12
CA PRO A 195 -11.04 2.97 14.39
C PRO A 195 -9.73 2.53 15.08
N LEU A 196 -8.69 2.19 14.31
CA LEU A 196 -7.37 1.83 14.86
C LEU A 196 -6.78 3.00 15.66
N LEU A 197 -6.68 4.17 15.04
CA LEU A 197 -6.15 5.37 15.68
C LEU A 197 -7.10 5.89 16.78
N TRP A 198 -8.42 5.75 16.59
CA TRP A 198 -9.37 6.14 17.63
C TRP A 198 -9.16 5.31 18.90
N ASN A 199 -9.02 3.99 18.76
CA ASN A 199 -8.82 3.09 19.89
C ASN A 199 -7.47 3.34 20.57
N GLU A 200 -6.39 3.55 19.82
CA GLU A 200 -5.09 3.85 20.40
C GLU A 200 -5.11 5.19 21.14
N TRP A 201 -5.53 6.28 20.49
CA TRP A 201 -5.38 7.63 21.01
C TRP A 201 -6.39 8.00 22.09
N PHE A 202 -7.62 7.46 22.01
CA PHE A 202 -8.71 7.84 22.91
C PHE A 202 -9.14 6.73 23.86
N PHE A 203 -8.82 5.46 23.57
CA PHE A 203 -9.16 4.31 24.42
C PHE A 203 -7.92 3.57 24.95
N HIS A 204 -6.71 4.13 24.76
CA HIS A 204 -5.44 3.60 25.27
C HIS A 204 -5.24 2.11 24.96
N LYS A 205 -5.62 1.67 23.76
CA LYS A 205 -5.47 0.28 23.29
C LYS A 205 -6.32 -0.75 24.07
N TRP A 206 -7.39 -0.32 24.75
CA TRP A 206 -8.31 -1.21 25.47
C TRP A 206 -9.04 -2.18 24.52
N PRO A 207 -9.25 -3.46 24.89
CA PRO A 207 -8.95 -4.09 26.19
C PRO A 207 -7.57 -4.73 26.29
N PHE A 208 -6.71 -4.58 25.28
CA PHE A 208 -5.44 -5.29 25.20
C PHE A 208 -4.39 -4.73 26.16
N TYR A 209 -4.42 -3.42 26.39
CA TYR A 209 -3.60 -2.75 27.40
C TYR A 209 -4.52 -2.23 28.49
N VAL A 210 -4.35 -2.74 29.71
CA VAL A 210 -5.03 -2.26 30.91
C VAL A 210 -3.99 -1.57 31.77
N HIS A 211 -4.17 -0.28 32.04
CA HIS A 211 -3.34 0.40 33.03
C HIS A 211 -3.57 -0.25 34.39
N GLN A 212 -2.50 -0.75 35.02
CA GLN A 212 -2.53 -1.03 36.44
C GLN A 212 -2.32 0.31 37.14
N ASP A 213 -3.33 0.76 37.87
CA ASP A 213 -3.26 1.97 38.72
C ASP A 213 -2.14 1.88 39.77
#